data_AF-A0A2N3DZV3-F1
#
_entry.id   AF-A0A2N3DZV3-F1
#
_cell.length_a   1.000
_cell.length_b   1.000
_cell.length_c   1.000
_cell.angle_alpha   90.00
_cell.angle_beta   90.00
_cell.angle_gamma   90.00
#
_symmetry.space_group_name_H-M   'P 1'
#
loop_
_entity.id
_entity.type
_entity.pdbx_description
1 polymer ?
#
loop_
_entity_poly.entity_id
_entity_poly.type
_entity_poly.pdbx_seq_one_letter_code
_entity_poly.pdbx_strand_id
1 'polypeptide(L)' 'RMDPVRDVTLIENTPIDYLDFASPESGLGGKIGLDATNKWVPETKREWGRQIRMDQDVIDAVTKKWSKLGLPGTGRPIWK' A
#
# COMPACT_ATOMS: atom_id res chain seq x y z
N ARG A 1 4.61 2.38 -7.46
CA ARG A 1 4.67 1.10 -8.21
C ARG A 1 3.53 0.96 -9.23
N MET A 2 2.78 2.04 -9.47
CA MET A 2 1.58 2.05 -10.28
C MET A 2 1.79 3.06 -11.40
N ASP A 3 1.34 2.72 -12.61
CA ASP A 3 1.17 3.66 -13.71
C ASP A 3 -0.30 4.14 -13.74
N PRO A 4 -0.58 5.46 -13.70
CA PRO A 4 -1.95 5.96 -13.57
C PRO A 4 -2.91 5.58 -14.69
N VAL A 5 -2.42 5.33 -15.91
CA VAL A 5 -3.30 5.01 -17.06
C VAL A 5 -3.52 3.51 -17.16
N ARG A 6 -2.46 2.72 -16.93
CA ARG A 6 -2.54 1.26 -17.03
C ARG A 6 -3.24 0.61 -15.82
N ASP A 7 -2.99 1.12 -14.62
CA ASP A 7 -3.27 0.39 -13.37
C ASP A 7 -4.47 0.95 -12.57
N VAL A 8 -5.25 1.85 -13.20
CA VAL A 8 -6.46 2.42 -12.60
C VAL A 8 -7.68 1.88 -13.33
N THR A 9 -8.59 1.27 -12.57
CA THR A 9 -9.91 0.87 -13.06
C THR A 9 -10.98 1.78 -12.47
N LEU A 10 -11.78 2.39 -13.34
CA LEU A 10 -12.92 3.22 -12.94
C LEU A 10 -14.21 2.47 -13.30
N ILE A 11 -15.13 2.41 -12.35
CA ILE A 11 -16.47 1.86 -12.57
C ILE A 11 -17.48 2.90 -12.12
N GLU A 12 -18.37 3.28 -13.02
CA GLU A 12 -19.43 4.25 -12.78
C GLU A 12 -20.72 3.54 -12.33
N ASN A 13 -21.69 4.32 -11.83
CA ASN A 13 -23.04 3.85 -11.50
C ASN A 13 -23.07 2.64 -10.54
N THR A 14 -22.21 2.67 -9.53
CA THR A 14 -22.15 1.64 -8.49
C THR A 14 -22.90 2.08 -7.22
N PRO A 15 -23.48 1.16 -6.44
CA PRO A 15 -24.08 1.50 -5.15
C PRO A 15 -23.09 2.19 -4.23
N ILE A 16 -23.46 3.35 -3.68
CA ILE A 16 -22.67 4.10 -2.70
C ILE A 16 -23.55 4.50 -1.51
N ASP A 17 -22.95 4.91 -0.40
CA ASP A 17 -23.70 5.38 0.75
C ASP A 17 -24.54 6.62 0.37
N TYR A 18 -25.81 6.65 0.78
CA TYR A 18 -26.68 7.81 0.55
C TYR A 18 -26.18 9.07 1.27
N LEU A 19 -25.36 8.90 2.31
CA LEU A 19 -24.71 9.99 3.06
C LEU A 19 -23.52 10.60 2.31
N ASP A 20 -23.04 9.96 1.23
CA ASP A 20 -21.94 10.48 0.44
C ASP A 20 -22.41 11.60 -0.50
N PHE A 21 -22.33 12.85 -0.02
CA PHE A 21 -22.70 14.04 -0.77
C PHE A 21 -21.76 14.34 -1.96
N ALA A 22 -20.62 13.66 -2.07
CA ALA A 22 -19.74 13.77 -3.23
C ALA A 22 -20.20 12.87 -4.39
N SER A 23 -21.16 11.96 -4.15
CA SER A 23 -21.79 11.19 -5.21
C SER A 23 -22.65 12.07 -6.13
N PRO A 24 -22.65 11.83 -7.44
CA PRO A 24 -23.43 12.61 -8.39
C PRO A 24 -24.95 12.43 -8.19
N GLU A 25 -25.37 11.24 -7.74
CA GLU A 25 -26.75 10.89 -7.44
C GLU A 25 -26.81 10.17 -6.09
N SER A 26 -27.83 10.44 -5.28
CA SER A 26 -27.95 9.78 -3.97
C SER A 26 -28.04 8.26 -4.12
N GLY A 27 -27.11 7.55 -3.49
CA GLY A 27 -27.03 6.09 -3.56
C GLY A 27 -26.31 5.53 -4.80
N LEU A 28 -25.89 6.37 -5.75
CA LEU A 28 -25.13 5.97 -6.95
C LEU A 28 -23.89 6.83 -7.16
N GLY A 29 -22.74 6.17 -7.31
CA GLY A 29 -21.48 6.86 -7.54
C GLY A 29 -20.41 6.00 -8.22
N GLY A 30 -19.24 6.59 -8.41
CA GLY A 30 -18.08 5.91 -8.97
C GLY A 30 -17.31 5.11 -7.92
N LYS A 31 -16.58 4.08 -8.39
CA LYS A 31 -15.52 3.42 -7.64
C LYS A 31 -14.23 3.44 -8.44
N ILE A 32 -13.12 3.53 -7.71
CA ILE A 32 -11.78 3.50 -8.26
C ILE A 32 -11.01 2.31 -7.67
N GLY A 33 -10.50 1.45 -8.53
CA GLY A 33 -9.55 0.41 -8.21
C GLY A 33 -8.14 0.89 -8.57
N LEU A 34 -7.24 0.90 -7.59
CA LEU A 34 -5.83 1.25 -7.77
C LEU A 34 -4.99 -0.02 -7.60
N ASP A 35 -4.46 -0.56 -8.70
CA ASP A 35 -3.55 -1.70 -8.61
C ASP A 35 -2.11 -1.26 -8.34
N ALA A 36 -1.77 -1.14 -7.06
CA ALA A 36 -0.42 -0.80 -6.60
C ALA A 36 0.50 -2.02 -6.35
N THR A 37 0.12 -3.22 -6.80
CA THR A 37 0.93 -4.45 -6.65
C THR A 37 2.20 -4.42 -7.51
N ASN A 38 3.13 -5.35 -7.24
CA ASN A 38 4.25 -5.59 -8.14
C ASN A 38 3.74 -6.16 -9.46
N LYS A 39 4.19 -5.60 -10.58
CA LYS A 39 3.74 -6.00 -11.91
C LYS A 39 4.57 -7.17 -12.42
N TRP A 40 3.90 -8.18 -12.95
CA TRP A 40 4.52 -9.36 -13.54
C TRP A 40 4.63 -9.23 -15.06
N VAL A 41 5.36 -10.13 -15.71
CA VAL A 41 5.26 -10.28 -17.17
C VAL A 41 3.92 -10.96 -17.46
N PRO A 42 3.07 -10.44 -18.36
CA PRO A 42 3.32 -9.40 -19.38
C PRO A 42 2.83 -7.97 -19.06
N GLU A 43 2.37 -7.67 -17.83
CA GLU A 43 1.83 -6.36 -17.43
C GLU A 43 2.85 -5.21 -17.59
N THR A 44 4.14 -5.53 -17.54
CA THR A 44 5.24 -4.61 -17.82
C THR A 44 6.34 -5.30 -18.64
N LYS A 45 6.97 -4.53 -19.54
CA LYS A 45 8.19 -4.94 -20.26
C LYS A 45 9.48 -4.48 -19.56
N ARG A 46 9.35 -3.67 -18.50
CA ARG A 46 10.47 -3.15 -17.72
C ARG A 46 10.86 -4.13 -16.62
N GLU A 47 12.14 -4.20 -16.32
CA GLU A 47 12.62 -4.87 -15.10
C GLU A 47 11.95 -4.24 -13.88
N TRP A 48 11.47 -5.08 -12.96
CA TRP A 48 10.81 -4.61 -11.76
C TRP A 48 11.80 -4.44 -10.61
N GLY A 49 11.68 -3.33 -9.88
CA GLY A 49 12.57 -3.04 -8.76
C GLY A 49 12.45 -4.07 -7.63
N ARG A 50 13.59 -4.45 -7.06
CA ARG A 50 13.65 -5.31 -5.87
C ARG A 50 13.42 -4.48 -4.60
N GLN A 51 12.58 -4.99 -3.70
CA GLN A 51 12.41 -4.38 -2.38
C GLN A 51 13.72 -4.45 -1.58
N ILE A 52 14.09 -3.34 -0.97
CA ILE A 52 15.13 -3.31 0.06
C ILE A 52 14.58 -4.01 1.31
N ARG A 53 15.38 -4.91 1.89
CA ARG A 53 15.15 -5.53 3.19
C ARG A 53 16.44 -5.40 4.01
N MET A 54 16.32 -4.92 5.23
CA MET A 54 17.38 -4.91 6.25
C MET A 54 17.70 -6.34 6.66
N ASP A 55 18.96 -6.55 7.01
CA ASP A 55 19.46 -7.82 7.51
C ASP A 55 18.77 -8.22 8.82
N GLN A 56 18.44 -9.50 8.96
CA GLN A 56 17.79 -10.03 10.15
C GLN A 56 18.65 -9.85 11.40
N ASP A 57 19.99 -9.99 11.28
CA ASP A 57 20.90 -9.83 12.41
C ASP A 57 20.90 -8.38 12.92
N VAL A 58 20.76 -7.41 12.01
CA VAL A 58 20.65 -5.99 12.36
C VAL A 58 19.32 -5.71 13.07
N ILE A 59 18.22 -6.26 12.56
CA ILE A 59 16.89 -6.11 13.19
C ILE A 59 16.92 -6.67 14.61
N ASP A 60 17.47 -7.86 14.81
CA ASP A 60 17.54 -8.52 16.10
C ASP A 60 18.42 -7.73 17.08
N ALA A 61 19.57 -7.25 16.61
CA ALA A 61 20.49 -6.45 17.42
C ALA A 61 19.85 -5.13 17.88
N VAL A 62 19.15 -4.43 16.99
CA VAL A 62 18.47 -3.16 17.31
C VAL A 62 17.28 -3.40 18.23
N THR A 63 16.47 -4.43 17.95
CA THR A 63 15.31 -4.82 18.77
C THR A 63 15.73 -5.09 20.23
N LYS A 64 16.81 -5.84 20.45
CA LYS A 64 17.34 -6.13 21.81
C LYS A 64 17.82 -4.87 22.55
N LYS A 65 18.32 -3.87 21.83
CA LYS A 65 18.84 -2.62 22.40
C LYS A 65 17.73 -1.61 22.67
N TRP A 66 16.61 -1.68 21.95
CA TRP A 66 15.61 -0.61 21.90
C TRP A 66 15.12 -0.14 23.27
N SER A 67 14.74 -1.08 24.16
CA SER A 67 14.27 -0.75 25.52
C SER A 67 15.32 -0.09 26.41
N LYS A 68 16.60 -0.33 26.13
CA LYS A 68 17.73 0.23 26.89
C LYS A 68 18.13 1.62 26.42
N LEU A 69 17.74 2.01 25.20
CA LEU A 69 18.12 3.29 24.60
C LEU A 69 17.22 4.46 25.03
N GLY A 70 16.14 4.20 25.77
CA GLY A 70 15.22 5.25 26.24
C GLY A 70 14.48 5.97 25.10
N LEU A 71 14.38 5.35 23.92
CA LEU A 71 13.76 5.93 22.74
C LEU A 71 12.23 5.76 22.77
N PRO A 72 11.46 6.72 22.19
CA PRO A 72 10.02 6.58 22.07
C PRO A 72 9.64 5.40 21.15
N GLY A 73 8.47 4.81 21.40
CA GLY A 73 7.91 3.71 20.61
C GLY A 73 7.97 2.35 21.29
N THR A 74 7.31 1.35 20.69
CA THR A 74 7.10 0.03 21.32
C THR A 74 8.29 -0.92 21.22
N GLY A 75 9.34 -0.56 20.47
CA GLY A 75 10.50 -1.41 20.22
C GLY A 75 10.18 -2.71 19.47
N ARG A 76 9.00 -2.80 18.85
CA ARG A 76 8.63 -3.96 18.04
C ARG A 76 9.50 -4.03 16.79
N PRO A 77 9.95 -5.23 16.39
CA PRO A 77 10.68 -5.41 15.13
C PRO A 77 9.90 -4.85 13.95
N ILE A 78 10.64 -4.24 13.01
CA ILE A 78 10.06 -3.64 11.80
C ILE A 78 9.50 -4.69 10.83
N TRP A 79 10.01 -5.93 10.87
CA TRP A 79 9.48 -7.06 10.10
C TRP A 79 9.37 -8.32 10.97
N LYS A 80 8.43 -9.19 10.59
CA LYS A 80 8.29 -10.56 11.10
C LYS A 80 8.87 -11.55 10.09
#